data_AF-F1YER8-F1
#
_entry.id   AF-F1YER8-F1
#
_cell.length_a   1.000
_cell.length_b   1.000
_cell.length_c   1.000
_cell.angle_alpha   90.00
_cell.angle_beta   90.00
_cell.angle_gamma   90.00
#
_symmetry.space_group_name_H-M   'P 1'
#
loop_
_entity.id
_entity.type
_entity.pdbx_description
1 polymer ?
#
loop_
_entity_poly.entity_id
_entity_poly.type
_entity_poly.pdbx_seq_one_letter_code
_entity_poly.pdbx_strand_id
1 'polypeptide(L)'
;MPTDDGFIGFRRAGDGMIGVLAIAPPAPAPLVVGSPALEPPLLAAVLASMTAADVAPWSAEIVSHTAGCRADDPAARAYRTLLGGLRIPAHRTVHLVLRIRPADHPAAVRARGGGSTGALRTAVWCIRLVRARLADAGVGARALAAAEITGLTEGLTEGAPVDRIVAGPDGPHADGFPLTAYRWTGSAPESLATLLASPGADGSVSTVLTLRLVATPAGPRLAVLLRDNGGRPRTTAESDALRLTRVDDRATALAGLPTTPTPPRRSVRRLGDELPVGASPTATRRLCGSVSVPLAGDGQIVGADPSGSAVALRMAGPGVPRTDLVGDDALARQVALRLTAIGLTTSVISEVPERWRRLAGAVGDGLLTIGGTDRRPSRVLIDDTAEGAVVAPSGTTLVRVRADGAPPAGIPALVQHPQTGAVRALGRHREIPVRLVSTAAERSLTEIE
;
A
#
# COMPACT_ATOMS: atom_id res chain seq x y z
N MET A 1 -1.57 21.97 -12.79
CA MET A 1 -1.31 22.26 -14.21
C MET A 1 -1.95 21.17 -15.05
N PRO A 2 -2.77 21.49 -16.05
CA PRO A 2 -3.24 20.50 -17.02
C PRO A 2 -2.04 19.93 -17.80
N THR A 3 -2.14 18.66 -18.13
CA THR A 3 -1.18 17.87 -18.91
C THR A 3 -1.96 16.86 -19.73
N ASP A 4 -1.33 16.25 -20.72
CA ASP A 4 -1.97 15.27 -21.61
C ASP A 4 -2.55 14.06 -20.84
N ASP A 5 -1.99 13.77 -19.65
CA ASP A 5 -2.41 12.67 -18.76
C ASP A 5 -3.22 13.14 -17.53
N GLY A 6 -3.82 14.33 -17.56
CA GLY A 6 -4.61 14.90 -16.46
C GLY A 6 -3.92 16.07 -15.75
N PHE A 7 -4.02 16.17 -14.42
CA PHE A 7 -3.49 17.31 -13.66
C PHE A 7 -2.29 16.94 -12.80
N ILE A 8 -1.21 17.74 -12.90
CA ILE A 8 -0.10 17.69 -11.93
C ILE A 8 -0.35 18.75 -10.86
N GLY A 9 -0.53 18.28 -9.62
CA GLY A 9 -0.65 19.11 -8.43
C GLY A 9 0.70 19.35 -7.76
N PHE A 10 0.84 20.51 -7.11
CA PHE A 10 1.95 20.81 -6.23
C PHE A 10 1.44 21.44 -4.94
N ARG A 11 2.06 21.08 -3.82
CA ARG A 11 1.93 21.82 -2.57
C ARG A 11 3.16 22.70 -2.40
N ARG A 12 2.97 23.98 -2.08
CA ARG A 12 4.08 24.88 -1.78
C ARG A 12 4.61 24.59 -0.37
N ALA A 13 5.92 24.55 -0.23
CA ALA A 13 6.62 24.25 1.00
C ALA A 13 7.77 25.25 1.20
N GLY A 14 7.46 26.43 1.74
CA GLY A 14 8.42 27.53 1.82
C GLY A 14 8.89 27.98 0.43
N ASP A 15 10.17 27.81 0.15
CA ASP A 15 10.81 28.05 -1.15
C ASP A 15 10.88 26.80 -2.05
N GLY A 16 10.42 25.65 -1.54
CA GLY A 16 10.28 24.40 -2.27
C GLY A 16 8.84 24.12 -2.74
N MET A 17 8.74 23.09 -3.57
CA MET A 17 7.49 22.51 -4.04
C MET A 17 7.49 21.01 -3.75
N ILE A 18 6.34 20.49 -3.34
CA ILE A 18 6.12 19.06 -3.13
C ILE A 18 5.20 18.57 -4.24
N GLY A 19 5.67 17.60 -5.02
CA GLY A 19 4.85 16.84 -5.95
C GLY A 19 4.78 15.38 -5.52
N VAL A 20 3.72 14.68 -5.91
CA VAL A 20 3.52 13.27 -5.53
C VAL A 20 3.17 12.44 -6.76
N LEU A 21 3.80 11.28 -6.89
CA LEU A 21 3.42 10.24 -7.83
C LEU A 21 2.78 9.07 -7.08
N ALA A 22 1.60 8.64 -7.50
CA ALA A 22 1.06 7.34 -7.11
C ALA A 22 1.71 6.26 -7.99
N ILE A 23 2.22 5.21 -7.36
CA ILE A 23 2.82 4.07 -8.05
C ILE A 23 1.71 3.05 -8.31
N ALA A 24 1.61 2.60 -9.57
CA ALA A 24 0.62 1.63 -9.97
C ALA A 24 0.97 0.25 -9.38
N PRO A 25 0.00 -0.46 -8.78
CA PRO A 25 0.23 -1.83 -8.34
C PRO A 25 0.41 -2.75 -9.57
N PRO A 26 1.27 -3.79 -9.49
CA PRO A 26 1.37 -4.79 -10.54
C PRO A 26 0.04 -5.54 -10.73
N ALA A 27 -0.10 -6.26 -11.84
CA ALA A 27 -1.19 -7.23 -11.97
C ALA A 27 -1.11 -8.28 -10.84
N PRO A 28 -2.24 -8.66 -10.24
CA PRO A 28 -2.27 -9.58 -9.10
C PRO A 28 -1.73 -10.96 -9.49
N ALA A 29 -0.96 -11.56 -8.59
CA ALA A 29 -0.39 -12.89 -8.74
C ALA A 29 -0.47 -13.64 -7.41
N PRO A 30 -0.69 -14.96 -7.40
CA PRO A 30 -0.56 -15.75 -6.19
C PRO A 30 0.90 -15.73 -5.72
N LEU A 31 1.09 -15.68 -4.41
CA LEU A 31 2.40 -15.72 -3.77
C LEU A 31 2.38 -16.55 -2.49
N VAL A 32 3.51 -17.19 -2.20
CA VAL A 32 3.75 -17.81 -0.90
C VAL A 32 4.20 -16.72 0.08
N VAL A 33 3.48 -16.58 1.18
CA VAL A 33 3.74 -15.53 2.19
C VAL A 33 5.15 -15.65 2.73
N GLY A 34 5.86 -14.53 2.80
CA GLY A 34 7.27 -14.47 3.22
C GLY A 34 8.28 -14.78 2.11
N SER A 35 7.84 -15.21 0.92
CA SER A 35 8.73 -15.33 -0.24
C SER A 35 8.98 -13.96 -0.88
N PRO A 36 10.21 -13.71 -1.37
CA PRO A 36 10.52 -12.44 -2.03
C PRO A 36 9.70 -12.27 -3.32
N ALA A 37 9.03 -11.13 -3.43
CA ALA A 37 8.34 -10.75 -4.66
C ALA A 37 9.34 -10.23 -5.71
N LEU A 38 9.20 -10.71 -6.94
CA LEU A 38 9.89 -10.15 -8.10
C LEU A 38 9.14 -8.89 -8.54
N GLU A 39 9.51 -7.77 -7.92
CA GLU A 39 8.98 -6.45 -8.23
C GLU A 39 9.92 -5.65 -9.11
N PRO A 40 9.41 -4.70 -9.92
CA PRO A 40 10.23 -3.74 -10.63
C PRO A 40 11.16 -2.97 -9.66
N PRO A 41 12.35 -2.55 -10.10
CA PRO A 41 13.38 -1.96 -9.25
C PRO A 41 13.11 -0.49 -8.90
N LEU A 42 11.98 -0.21 -8.24
CA LEU A 42 11.54 1.15 -7.87
C LEU A 42 12.62 1.93 -7.12
N LEU A 43 13.24 1.32 -6.10
CA LEU A 43 14.21 2.01 -5.24
C LEU A 43 15.48 2.42 -6.02
N ALA A 44 15.96 1.57 -6.93
CA ALA A 44 17.08 1.89 -7.81
C ALA A 44 16.72 2.99 -8.82
N ALA A 45 15.52 2.95 -9.40
CA ALA A 45 15.05 3.95 -10.37
C ALA A 45 14.89 5.35 -9.72
N VAL A 46 14.40 5.41 -8.48
CA VAL A 46 14.34 6.65 -7.70
C VAL A 46 15.75 7.16 -7.38
N LEU A 47 16.67 6.28 -6.97
CA LEU A 47 18.07 6.66 -6.72
C LEU A 47 18.72 7.29 -7.96
N ALA A 48 18.55 6.68 -9.13
CA ALA A 48 19.07 7.23 -10.39
C ALA A 48 18.45 8.60 -10.74
N SER A 49 17.22 8.86 -10.30
CA SER A 49 16.56 10.14 -10.50
C SER A 49 17.11 11.27 -9.62
N MET A 50 17.80 10.95 -8.53
CA MET A 50 18.40 11.93 -7.61
C MET A 50 19.64 12.64 -8.19
N THR A 51 20.24 12.10 -9.26
CA THR A 51 21.48 12.62 -9.86
C THR A 51 21.27 13.15 -11.29
N ALA A 52 20.03 13.54 -11.61
CA ALA A 52 19.69 14.08 -12.92
C ALA A 52 20.38 15.42 -13.20
N ALA A 53 20.94 15.58 -14.42
CA ALA A 53 21.78 16.74 -14.77
C ALA A 53 21.02 18.07 -14.94
N ASP A 54 19.75 18.05 -15.40
CA ASP A 54 18.97 19.28 -15.64
C ASP A 54 18.21 19.75 -14.39
N VAL A 55 17.38 18.87 -13.83
CA VAL A 55 16.68 19.12 -12.55
C VAL A 55 16.56 17.80 -11.79
N ALA A 56 16.90 17.84 -10.51
CA ALA A 56 16.74 16.73 -9.59
C ALA A 56 15.97 17.19 -8.34
N PRO A 57 15.17 16.30 -7.73
CA PRO A 57 14.62 16.58 -6.41
C PRO A 57 15.75 16.58 -5.38
N TRP A 58 15.65 17.46 -4.37
CA TRP A 58 16.61 17.44 -3.27
C TRP A 58 16.30 16.30 -2.27
N SER A 59 15.05 15.86 -2.24
CA SER A 59 14.63 14.66 -1.51
C SER A 59 13.52 13.91 -2.25
N ALA A 60 13.60 12.59 -2.24
CA ALA A 60 12.58 11.68 -2.76
C ALA A 60 12.24 10.64 -1.68
N GLU A 61 10.96 10.47 -1.37
CA GLU A 61 10.48 9.59 -0.33
C GLU A 61 9.52 8.56 -0.93
N ILE A 62 9.90 7.29 -0.92
CA ILE A 62 8.99 6.18 -1.25
C ILE A 62 8.22 5.86 0.02
N VAL A 63 6.90 6.03 -0.03
CA VAL A 63 5.97 5.90 1.09
C VAL A 63 5.09 4.71 0.83
N SER A 64 5.32 3.63 1.57
CA SER A 64 4.51 2.41 1.54
C SER A 64 3.54 2.44 2.72
N HIS A 65 2.26 2.57 2.44
CA HIS A 65 1.20 2.52 3.44
C HIS A 65 0.52 1.16 3.37
N THR A 66 0.52 0.44 4.47
CA THR A 66 -0.07 -0.90 4.59
C THR A 66 -1.16 -0.92 5.64
N ALA A 67 -2.23 -1.67 5.36
CA ALA A 67 -3.26 -2.00 6.34
C ALA A 67 -3.58 -3.50 6.24
N GLY A 68 -3.82 -4.13 7.40
CA GLY A 68 -4.17 -5.54 7.51
C GLY A 68 -5.67 -5.76 7.74
N CYS A 69 -5.99 -6.77 8.54
CA CYS A 69 -7.32 -7.04 9.07
C CYS A 69 -7.68 -6.00 10.15
N ARG A 70 -8.65 -5.10 9.87
CA ARG A 70 -8.85 -3.84 10.63
C ARG A 70 -9.94 -3.90 11.70
N ALA A 71 -10.91 -4.79 11.54
CA ALA A 71 -12.16 -4.71 12.29
C ALA A 71 -12.19 -5.71 13.45
N ASP A 72 -13.00 -5.41 14.46
CA ASP A 72 -13.33 -6.35 15.54
C ASP A 72 -14.70 -7.01 15.32
N ASP A 73 -15.09 -7.19 14.06
CA ASP A 73 -16.25 -7.98 13.70
C ASP A 73 -15.94 -9.50 13.72
N PRO A 74 -16.97 -10.36 13.69
CA PRO A 74 -16.79 -11.82 13.69
C PRO A 74 -15.93 -12.35 12.54
N ALA A 75 -16.03 -11.79 11.33
CA ALA A 75 -15.25 -12.23 10.17
C ALA A 75 -13.77 -11.90 10.36
N ALA A 76 -13.48 -10.68 10.82
CA ALA A 76 -12.13 -10.24 11.13
C ALA A 76 -11.48 -11.08 12.24
N ARG A 77 -12.23 -11.45 13.29
CA ARG A 77 -11.75 -12.38 14.33
C ARG A 77 -11.47 -13.78 13.77
N ALA A 78 -12.40 -14.37 13.04
CA ALA A 78 -12.23 -15.70 12.44
C ALA A 78 -11.02 -15.74 11.50
N TYR A 79 -10.84 -14.68 10.71
CA TYR A 79 -9.70 -14.53 9.81
C TYR A 79 -8.38 -14.35 10.56
N ARG A 80 -8.33 -13.58 11.65
CA ARG A 80 -7.12 -13.49 12.49
C ARG A 80 -6.73 -14.84 13.10
N THR A 81 -7.71 -15.64 13.52
CA THR A 81 -7.45 -17.02 13.98
C THR A 81 -6.84 -17.87 12.87
N LEU A 82 -7.31 -17.74 11.62
CA LEU A 82 -6.72 -18.41 10.46
C LEU A 82 -5.28 -17.97 10.21
N LEU A 83 -4.99 -16.67 10.32
CA LEU A 83 -3.66 -16.14 10.08
C LEU A 83 -2.62 -16.67 11.08
N GLY A 84 -3.03 -17.07 12.29
CA GLY A 84 -2.13 -17.71 13.25
C GLY A 84 -0.88 -16.87 13.60
N GLY A 85 -0.99 -15.54 13.56
CA GLY A 85 0.11 -14.60 13.80
C GLY A 85 0.85 -14.13 12.54
N LEU A 86 0.51 -14.64 11.35
CA LEU A 86 1.04 -14.13 10.09
C LEU A 86 0.63 -12.67 9.86
N ARG A 87 1.61 -11.82 9.55
CA ARG A 87 1.43 -10.39 9.26
C ARG A 87 1.35 -10.15 7.76
N ILE A 88 0.13 -10.20 7.24
CA ILE A 88 -0.12 -10.04 5.81
C ILE A 88 -0.69 -8.64 5.55
N PRO A 89 0.01 -7.78 4.79
CA PRO A 89 -0.51 -6.49 4.38
C PRO A 89 -1.58 -6.70 3.31
N ALA A 90 -2.84 -6.84 3.75
CA ALA A 90 -3.97 -7.04 2.85
C ALA A 90 -4.10 -5.91 1.83
N HIS A 91 -3.88 -4.67 2.29
CA HIS A 91 -3.82 -3.47 1.47
C HIS A 91 -2.42 -2.89 1.52
N ARG A 92 -1.93 -2.44 0.36
CA ARG A 92 -0.76 -1.57 0.26
C ARG A 92 -0.98 -0.54 -0.82
N THR A 93 -0.61 0.70 -0.52
CA THR A 93 -0.42 1.73 -1.52
C THR A 93 1.01 2.24 -1.45
N VAL A 94 1.58 2.57 -2.61
CA VAL A 94 2.94 3.13 -2.69
C VAL A 94 2.88 4.46 -3.40
N HIS A 95 3.45 5.48 -2.76
CA HIS A 95 3.54 6.82 -3.28
C HIS A 95 5.00 7.28 -3.28
N LEU A 96 5.36 8.15 -4.23
CA LEU A 96 6.65 8.80 -4.27
C LEU A 96 6.45 10.30 -4.05
N VAL A 97 6.88 10.79 -2.88
CA VAL A 97 6.85 12.21 -2.52
C VAL A 97 8.16 12.84 -2.95
N LEU A 98 8.09 13.83 -3.84
CA LEU A 98 9.23 14.53 -4.43
C LEU A 98 9.27 15.95 -3.90
N ARG A 99 10.37 16.31 -3.24
CA ARG A 99 10.64 17.66 -2.77
C ARG A 99 11.63 18.33 -3.70
N ILE A 100 11.17 19.38 -4.36
CA ILE A 100 11.89 20.08 -5.43
C ILE A 100 12.11 21.52 -5.00
N ARG A 101 13.30 22.05 -5.20
CA ARG A 101 13.62 23.45 -4.93
C ARG A 101 14.14 24.10 -6.20
N PRO A 102 13.27 24.75 -7.00
CA PRO A 102 13.68 25.31 -8.28
C PRO A 102 14.80 26.36 -8.18
N ALA A 103 14.95 27.01 -7.02
CA ALA A 103 16.03 27.96 -6.75
C ALA A 103 17.43 27.32 -6.80
N ASP A 104 17.55 26.02 -6.57
CA ASP A 104 18.81 25.29 -6.68
C ASP A 104 19.19 25.05 -8.16
N HIS A 105 18.28 25.32 -9.11
CA HIS A 105 18.43 25.08 -10.56
C HIS A 105 18.15 26.35 -11.39
N PRO A 106 18.92 27.45 -11.20
CA PRO A 106 18.60 28.75 -11.80
C PRO A 106 18.69 28.76 -13.34
N ALA A 107 19.56 27.95 -13.94
CA ALA A 107 19.66 27.81 -15.39
C ALA A 107 18.40 27.16 -15.97
N ALA A 108 17.92 26.08 -15.34
CA ALA A 108 16.69 25.39 -15.71
C ALA A 108 15.45 26.30 -15.59
N VAL A 109 15.40 27.16 -14.58
CA VAL A 109 14.34 28.16 -14.38
C VAL A 109 14.37 29.23 -15.48
N ARG A 110 15.54 29.79 -15.81
CA ARG A 110 15.69 30.77 -16.90
C ARG A 110 15.26 30.19 -18.25
N ALA A 111 15.73 28.98 -18.57
CA ALA A 111 15.37 28.29 -19.81
C ALA A 111 13.85 28.07 -19.97
N ARG A 112 13.11 28.06 -18.85
CA ARG A 112 11.65 27.83 -18.82
C ARG A 112 10.82 29.12 -18.64
N GLY A 113 11.43 30.28 -18.85
CA GLY A 113 10.78 31.59 -18.85
C GLY A 113 11.03 32.44 -17.61
N GLY A 114 11.85 31.97 -16.66
CA GLY A 114 12.23 32.74 -15.47
C GLY A 114 11.10 32.97 -14.46
N GLY A 115 11.43 33.64 -13.34
CA GLY A 115 10.47 33.99 -12.29
C GLY A 115 9.73 32.80 -11.68
N SER A 116 8.53 33.06 -11.17
CA SER A 116 7.65 32.04 -10.56
C SER A 116 7.13 31.03 -11.57
N THR A 117 6.81 31.47 -12.80
CA THR A 117 6.36 30.60 -13.89
C THR A 117 7.44 29.59 -14.29
N GLY A 118 8.67 30.06 -14.48
CA GLY A 118 9.82 29.21 -14.75
C GLY A 118 10.09 28.23 -13.61
N ALA A 119 9.97 28.67 -12.35
CA ALA A 119 10.12 27.79 -11.19
C ALA A 119 9.09 26.65 -11.17
N LEU A 120 7.81 26.95 -11.44
CA LEU A 120 6.75 25.95 -11.52
C LEU A 120 6.95 24.99 -12.70
N ARG A 121 7.34 25.51 -13.87
CA ARG A 121 7.66 24.68 -15.06
C ARG A 121 8.86 23.77 -14.81
N THR A 122 9.87 24.23 -14.08
CA THR A 122 11.01 23.41 -13.63
C THR A 122 10.55 22.28 -12.71
N ALA A 123 9.64 22.55 -11.77
CA ALA A 123 9.08 21.51 -10.90
C ALA A 123 8.24 20.49 -11.69
N VAL A 124 7.37 20.94 -12.61
CA VAL A 124 6.61 20.08 -13.54
C VAL A 124 7.55 19.19 -14.35
N TRP A 125 8.63 19.76 -14.88
CA TRP A 125 9.62 19.02 -15.65
C TRP A 125 10.31 17.94 -14.80
N CYS A 126 10.66 18.25 -13.55
CA CYS A 126 11.22 17.27 -12.63
C CYS A 126 10.28 16.08 -12.41
N ILE A 127 8.98 16.32 -12.22
CA ILE A 127 7.98 15.25 -12.09
C ILE A 127 7.93 14.37 -13.34
N ARG A 128 7.92 14.99 -14.52
CA ARG A 128 7.90 14.27 -15.81
C ARG A 128 9.15 13.42 -16.00
N LEU A 129 10.32 13.97 -15.68
CA LEU A 129 11.60 13.28 -15.80
C LEU A 129 11.68 12.06 -14.86
N VAL A 130 11.26 12.21 -13.60
CA VAL A 130 11.19 11.09 -12.65
C VAL A 130 10.21 10.03 -13.16
N ARG A 131 9.02 10.43 -13.60
CA ARG A 131 8.03 9.49 -14.15
C ARG A 131 8.55 8.74 -15.38
N ALA A 132 9.25 9.41 -16.30
CA ALA A 132 9.85 8.77 -17.46
C ALA A 132 10.87 7.70 -17.04
N ARG A 133 11.77 8.01 -16.09
CA ARG A 133 12.73 7.02 -15.57
C ARG A 133 12.08 5.85 -14.85
N LEU A 134 10.98 6.09 -14.14
CA LEU A 134 10.19 5.01 -13.53
C LEU A 134 9.60 4.11 -14.63
N ALA A 135 9.04 4.70 -15.69
CA ALA A 135 8.51 3.95 -16.83
C ALA A 135 9.59 3.12 -17.54
N ASP A 136 10.79 3.68 -17.75
CA ASP A 136 11.94 2.96 -18.32
C ASP A 136 12.35 1.74 -17.46
N ALA A 137 12.11 1.82 -16.14
CA ALA A 137 12.33 0.72 -15.20
C ALA A 137 11.12 -0.23 -15.05
N GLY A 138 10.06 -0.07 -15.86
CA GLY A 138 8.84 -0.87 -15.80
C GLY A 138 7.91 -0.52 -14.64
N VAL A 139 8.10 0.64 -13.99
CA VAL A 139 7.27 1.12 -12.87
C VAL A 139 6.25 2.12 -13.39
N GLY A 140 4.97 1.71 -13.42
CA GLY A 140 3.87 2.62 -13.72
C GLY A 140 3.69 3.68 -12.63
N ALA A 141 3.61 4.96 -13.01
CA ALA A 141 3.40 6.05 -12.07
C ALA A 141 2.50 7.16 -12.65
N ARG A 142 1.64 7.72 -11.81
CA ARG A 142 0.73 8.82 -12.15
C ARG A 142 0.92 9.98 -11.17
N ALA A 143 1.02 11.20 -11.69
CA ALA A 143 1.05 12.38 -10.84
C ALA A 143 -0.31 12.64 -10.18
N LEU A 144 -0.27 13.03 -8.90
CA LEU A 144 -1.48 13.39 -8.16
C LEU A 144 -1.83 14.87 -8.36
N ALA A 145 -3.13 15.16 -8.43
CA ALA A 145 -3.69 16.49 -8.32
C ALA A 145 -3.59 17.03 -6.89
N ALA A 146 -3.78 18.34 -6.70
CA ALA A 146 -3.65 18.98 -5.38
C ALA A 146 -4.66 18.45 -4.34
N ALA A 147 -5.89 18.14 -4.78
CA ALA A 147 -6.90 17.53 -3.92
C ALA A 147 -6.50 16.10 -3.50
N GLU A 148 -5.98 15.30 -4.44
CA GLU A 148 -5.48 13.94 -4.15
C GLU A 148 -4.29 13.96 -3.19
N ILE A 149 -3.39 14.95 -3.31
CA ILE A 149 -2.28 15.13 -2.34
C ILE A 149 -2.82 15.39 -0.94
N THR A 150 -3.90 16.17 -0.81
CA THR A 150 -4.51 16.50 0.49
C THR A 150 -5.17 15.27 1.09
N GLY A 151 -5.98 14.54 0.31
CA GLY A 151 -6.58 13.27 0.76
C GLY A 151 -5.53 12.19 1.09
N LEU A 152 -4.39 12.17 0.40
CA LEU A 152 -3.28 11.28 0.74
C LEU A 152 -2.70 11.61 2.12
N THR A 153 -2.51 12.89 2.47
CA THR A 153 -2.06 13.28 3.81
C THR A 153 -2.98 12.73 4.89
N GLU A 154 -4.29 12.93 4.73
CA GLU A 154 -5.31 12.46 5.67
C GLU A 154 -5.32 10.93 5.77
N GLY A 155 -5.25 10.23 4.64
CA GLY A 155 -5.22 8.76 4.62
C GLY A 155 -3.98 8.17 5.29
N LEU A 156 -2.80 8.80 5.11
CA LEU A 156 -1.56 8.34 5.72
C LEU A 156 -1.54 8.51 7.25
N THR A 157 -2.40 9.33 7.83
CA THR A 157 -2.53 9.53 9.29
C THR A 157 -3.84 8.97 9.85
N GLU A 158 -4.61 8.23 9.07
CA GLU A 158 -5.94 7.73 9.45
C GLU A 158 -6.88 8.86 9.92
N GLY A 159 -6.75 10.04 9.29
CA GLY A 159 -7.52 11.24 9.62
C GLY A 159 -6.97 12.06 10.79
N ALA A 160 -5.91 11.61 11.45
CA ALA A 160 -5.33 12.34 12.57
C ALA A 160 -4.73 13.69 12.12
N PRO A 161 -5.05 14.81 12.81
CA PRO A 161 -4.65 16.15 12.38
C PRO A 161 -3.15 16.38 12.54
N VAL A 162 -2.46 16.51 11.41
CA VAL A 162 -0.99 16.62 11.29
C VAL A 162 -0.41 17.85 12.00
N ASP A 163 -1.18 18.95 12.03
CA ASP A 163 -0.83 20.20 12.70
C ASP A 163 -0.87 20.09 14.22
N ARG A 164 -1.70 19.18 14.76
CA ARG A 164 -1.88 18.90 16.19
C ARG A 164 -1.02 17.74 16.71
N ILE A 165 -0.11 17.21 15.90
CA ILE A 165 0.85 16.22 16.38
C ILE A 165 1.71 16.85 17.46
N VAL A 166 1.60 16.30 18.66
CA VAL A 166 2.39 16.65 19.84
C VAL A 166 3.17 15.43 20.31
N ALA A 167 4.21 15.71 21.07
CA ALA A 167 5.05 14.69 21.65
C ALA A 167 4.45 14.18 22.97
N GLY A 168 4.47 12.87 23.18
CA GLY A 168 4.05 12.23 24.44
C GLY A 168 5.05 11.16 24.91
N PRO A 169 4.92 10.67 26.16
CA PRO A 169 5.84 9.70 26.74
C PRO A 169 5.96 8.40 25.92
N ASP A 170 4.87 7.99 25.26
CA ASP A 170 4.80 6.79 24.42
C ASP A 170 5.04 7.08 22.92
N GLY A 171 5.47 8.30 22.59
CA GLY A 171 5.72 8.76 21.23
C GLY A 171 4.78 9.89 20.78
N PRO A 172 4.86 10.30 19.50
CA PRO A 172 4.00 11.34 18.96
C PRO A 172 2.55 10.86 18.88
N HIS A 173 1.63 11.77 19.14
CA HIS A 173 0.19 11.53 18.99
C HIS A 173 -0.52 12.80 18.52
N ALA A 174 -1.70 12.65 17.93
CA ALA A 174 -2.59 13.75 17.59
C ALA A 174 -3.95 13.49 18.23
N ASP A 175 -4.39 14.40 19.11
CA ASP A 175 -5.67 14.28 19.83
C ASP A 175 -5.86 12.91 20.53
N GLY A 176 -4.77 12.37 21.09
CA GLY A 176 -4.73 11.06 21.75
C GLY A 176 -4.58 9.85 20.82
N PHE A 177 -4.63 10.04 19.50
CA PHE A 177 -4.38 8.98 18.52
C PHE A 177 -2.85 8.75 18.35
N PRO A 178 -2.31 7.57 18.69
CA PRO A 178 -0.88 7.30 18.59
C PRO A 178 -0.38 7.30 17.15
N LEU A 179 0.78 7.92 16.93
CA LEU A 179 1.51 7.95 15.66
C LEU A 179 2.96 7.52 15.91
N THR A 180 3.13 6.32 16.47
CA THR A 180 4.40 5.84 16.98
C THR A 180 5.41 5.66 15.85
N ALA A 181 6.52 6.40 15.93
CA ALA A 181 7.51 6.46 14.86
C ALA A 181 8.82 5.76 15.27
N TYR A 182 9.44 5.09 14.30
CA TYR A 182 10.65 4.32 14.45
C TYR A 182 11.64 4.68 13.36
N ARG A 183 12.91 4.61 13.71
CA ARG A 183 14.01 4.62 12.75
C ARG A 183 14.55 3.21 12.58
N TRP A 184 14.78 2.79 11.34
CA TRP A 184 15.54 1.58 11.06
C TRP A 184 17.04 1.86 11.13
N THR A 185 17.76 1.06 11.92
CA THR A 185 19.21 1.13 12.15
C THR A 185 19.97 -0.08 11.60
N GLY A 186 19.27 -0.96 10.87
CA GLY A 186 19.92 -2.07 10.19
C GLY A 186 20.83 -1.62 9.04
N SER A 187 21.64 -2.54 8.53
CA SER A 187 22.53 -2.32 7.39
C SER A 187 22.44 -3.42 6.32
N ALA A 188 21.80 -4.55 6.66
CA ALA A 188 21.64 -5.70 5.79
C ALA A 188 20.41 -5.53 4.88
N PRO A 189 20.54 -5.76 3.56
CA PRO A 189 19.41 -5.77 2.62
C PRO A 189 18.26 -6.69 3.05
N GLU A 190 18.58 -7.85 3.63
CA GLU A 190 17.63 -8.87 4.06
C GLU A 190 16.75 -8.35 5.20
N SER A 191 17.33 -7.62 6.15
CA SER A 191 16.57 -6.99 7.25
C SER A 191 15.58 -5.95 6.74
N LEU A 192 15.97 -5.15 5.73
CA LEU A 192 15.08 -4.18 5.11
C LEU A 192 13.98 -4.86 4.28
N ALA A 193 14.31 -5.94 3.56
CA ALA A 193 13.35 -6.71 2.79
C ALA A 193 12.28 -7.35 3.67
N THR A 194 12.66 -7.94 4.82
CA THR A 194 11.71 -8.47 5.81
C THR A 194 10.79 -7.38 6.36
N LEU A 195 11.35 -6.20 6.69
CA LEU A 195 10.55 -5.06 7.15
C LEU A 195 9.55 -4.58 6.08
N LEU A 196 9.97 -4.55 4.81
CA LEU A 196 9.12 -4.17 3.68
C LEU A 196 7.98 -5.16 3.43
N ALA A 197 8.25 -6.47 3.56
CA ALA A 197 7.28 -7.53 3.35
C ALA A 197 6.15 -7.48 4.38
N SER A 198 6.50 -7.38 5.67
CA SER A 198 5.52 -7.41 6.78
C SER A 198 5.75 -6.27 7.76
N PRO A 199 5.45 -5.01 7.38
CA PRO A 199 5.79 -3.85 8.19
C PRO A 199 4.91 -3.67 9.42
N GLY A 200 3.75 -4.31 9.57
CA GLY A 200 2.76 -3.99 10.62
C GLY A 200 3.13 -4.35 12.06
N ALA A 201 2.74 -3.53 13.05
CA ALA A 201 2.79 -3.88 14.48
C ALA A 201 1.46 -4.48 14.94
N ASP A 202 1.46 -5.16 16.10
CA ASP A 202 0.23 -5.70 16.67
C ASP A 202 -0.70 -4.58 17.15
N GLY A 203 -1.95 -4.65 16.71
CA GLY A 203 -2.97 -3.67 17.06
C GLY A 203 -2.85 -2.31 16.35
N SER A 204 -1.87 -2.13 15.45
CA SER A 204 -1.82 -0.93 14.61
C SER A 204 -2.91 -0.97 13.54
N VAL A 205 -3.57 0.16 13.33
CA VAL A 205 -4.61 0.33 12.31
C VAL A 205 -4.00 0.31 10.91
N SER A 206 -2.83 0.94 10.77
CA SER A 206 -2.01 0.93 9.58
C SER A 206 -0.56 1.23 9.92
N THR A 207 0.32 0.95 8.96
CA THR A 207 1.74 1.26 9.05
C THR A 207 2.19 1.99 7.80
N VAL A 208 3.00 3.02 7.99
CA VAL A 208 3.63 3.80 6.91
C VAL A 208 5.13 3.61 7.00
N LEU A 209 5.70 2.93 6.02
CA LEU A 209 7.15 2.80 5.84
C LEU A 209 7.64 3.82 4.81
N THR A 210 8.60 4.65 5.19
CA THR A 210 9.19 5.68 4.33
C THR A 210 10.66 5.38 4.05
N LEU A 211 11.00 5.17 2.77
CA LEU A 211 12.37 5.10 2.27
C LEU A 211 12.75 6.47 1.70
N ARG A 212 13.53 7.23 2.47
CA ARG A 212 13.87 8.61 2.16
C ARG A 212 15.27 8.73 1.58
N LEU A 213 15.35 9.17 0.32
CA LEU A 213 16.58 9.56 -0.34
C LEU A 213 16.75 11.09 -0.24
N VAL A 214 17.92 11.53 0.19
CA VAL A 214 18.30 12.95 0.26
C VAL A 214 19.57 13.17 -0.52
N ALA A 215 19.59 14.16 -1.40
CA ALA A 215 20.79 14.56 -2.12
C ALA A 215 21.79 15.21 -1.15
N THR A 216 23.04 14.77 -1.19
CA THR A 216 24.15 15.40 -0.47
C THR A 216 25.33 15.62 -1.41
N PRO A 217 26.30 16.48 -1.08
CA PRO A 217 27.49 16.67 -1.91
C PRO A 217 28.27 15.38 -2.18
N ALA A 218 28.26 14.42 -1.24
CA ALA A 218 28.91 13.12 -1.39
C ALA A 218 28.07 12.09 -2.17
N GLY A 219 26.84 12.45 -2.55
CA GLY A 219 25.86 11.58 -3.21
C GLY A 219 24.61 11.34 -2.36
N PRO A 220 23.56 10.72 -2.94
CA PRO A 220 22.32 10.48 -2.22
C PRO A 220 22.50 9.53 -1.02
N ARG A 221 21.76 9.79 0.07
CA ARG A 221 21.75 8.96 1.27
C ARG A 221 20.34 8.46 1.58
N LEU A 222 20.22 7.19 1.94
CA LEU A 222 18.96 6.53 2.31
C LEU A 222 18.74 6.51 3.83
N ALA A 223 17.61 7.03 4.28
CA ALA A 223 17.08 6.82 5.62
C ALA A 223 15.76 6.01 5.54
N VAL A 224 15.52 5.13 6.51
CA VAL A 224 14.32 4.31 6.56
C VAL A 224 13.59 4.60 7.87
N LEU A 225 12.34 5.01 7.75
CA LEU A 225 11.47 5.41 8.85
C LEU A 225 10.18 4.61 8.78
N LEU A 226 9.63 4.26 9.93
CA LEU A 226 8.38 3.54 10.05
C LEU A 226 7.47 4.30 11.01
N ARG A 227 6.19 4.40 10.67
CA ARG A 227 5.16 4.95 11.56
C ARG A 227 4.01 3.98 11.66
N ASP A 228 3.71 3.57 12.88
CA ASP A 228 2.51 2.80 13.20
C ASP A 228 1.42 3.78 13.64
N ASN A 229 0.28 3.72 12.95
CA ASN A 229 -0.88 4.53 13.25
C ASN A 229 -1.81 3.75 14.18
N GLY A 230 -2.02 4.25 15.39
CA GLY A 230 -2.72 3.54 16.45
C GLY A 230 -1.95 2.34 16.99
N GLY A 231 -2.57 1.63 17.94
CA GLY A 231 -1.94 0.52 18.64
C GLY A 231 -0.97 0.96 19.74
N ARG A 232 -0.26 -0.01 20.30
CA ARG A 232 0.79 0.25 21.30
C ARG A 232 2.16 0.26 20.62
N PRO A 233 3.16 0.96 21.20
CA PRO A 233 4.52 0.84 20.72
C PRO A 233 4.98 -0.62 20.71
N ARG A 234 5.63 -1.03 19.60
CA ARG A 234 6.33 -2.30 19.44
C ARG A 234 7.23 -2.60 20.62
N THR A 235 7.23 -3.86 21.03
CA THR A 235 8.19 -4.38 21.99
C THR A 235 9.56 -4.59 21.34
N THR A 236 10.64 -4.58 22.13
CA THR A 236 12.01 -4.80 21.62
C THR A 236 12.18 -6.18 20.96
N ALA A 237 11.35 -7.15 21.31
CA ALA A 237 11.35 -8.49 20.72
C ALA A 237 10.88 -8.54 19.26
N GLU A 238 10.18 -7.49 18.77
CA GLU A 238 9.58 -7.50 17.43
C GLU A 238 10.56 -7.09 16.32
N SER A 239 11.61 -6.31 16.62
CA SER A 239 12.65 -5.98 15.65
C SER A 239 13.88 -5.30 16.28
N ASP A 240 15.01 -6.02 16.33
CA ASP A 240 16.30 -5.48 16.82
C ASP A 240 16.84 -4.31 15.99
N ALA A 241 16.34 -4.12 14.77
CA ALA A 241 16.78 -3.07 13.85
C ALA A 241 15.90 -1.82 13.90
N LEU A 242 14.79 -1.82 14.64
CA LEU A 242 13.95 -0.63 14.82
C LEU A 242 14.28 0.05 16.14
N ARG A 243 14.39 1.38 16.12
CA ARG A 243 14.58 2.21 17.31
C ARG A 243 13.42 3.18 17.39
N LEU A 244 12.70 3.13 18.50
CA LEU A 244 11.63 4.07 18.79
C LEU A 244 12.21 5.49 18.79
N THR A 245 11.56 6.38 18.05
CA THR A 245 11.89 7.79 18.02
C THR A 245 11.22 8.48 19.20
N ARG A 246 12.00 9.13 20.06
CA ARG A 246 11.47 9.83 21.25
C ARG A 246 10.92 11.22 20.91
N VAL A 247 9.90 11.61 21.69
CA VAL A 247 9.29 12.93 21.96
C VAL A 247 9.63 14.08 20.99
N ASP A 248 10.88 14.54 20.87
CA ASP A 248 11.20 15.80 20.18
C ASP A 248 11.33 15.71 18.65
N ASP A 249 11.26 14.52 18.05
CA ASP A 249 11.48 14.34 16.61
C ASP A 249 10.15 14.31 15.82
N ARG A 250 9.45 15.45 15.85
CA ARG A 250 8.27 15.70 15.02
C ARG A 250 8.57 15.48 13.53
N ALA A 251 9.81 15.72 13.09
CA ALA A 251 10.21 15.53 11.70
C ALA A 251 10.09 14.06 11.27
N THR A 252 10.49 13.11 12.12
CA THR A 252 10.32 11.67 11.86
C THR A 252 8.85 11.25 11.85
N ALA A 253 8.02 11.78 12.74
CA ALA A 253 6.58 11.50 12.72
C ALA A 253 5.89 12.01 11.45
N LEU A 254 6.38 13.11 10.88
CA LEU A 254 5.88 13.73 9.65
C LEU A 254 6.51 13.16 8.37
N ALA A 255 7.50 12.29 8.48
CA ALA A 255 8.18 11.71 7.32
C ALA A 255 7.19 10.98 6.41
N GLY A 256 7.39 11.08 5.10
CA GLY A 256 6.51 10.50 4.10
C GLY A 256 5.17 11.24 3.90
N LEU A 257 4.80 12.17 4.79
CA LEU A 257 3.63 13.00 4.54
C LEU A 257 3.96 14.04 3.46
N PRO A 258 3.05 14.30 2.50
CA PRO A 258 3.25 15.36 1.51
C PRO A 258 2.89 16.74 2.10
N THR A 259 3.39 16.99 3.31
CA THR A 259 3.27 18.22 4.07
C THR A 259 4.64 18.83 4.30
N THR A 260 4.64 20.08 4.72
CA THR A 260 5.80 20.69 5.37
C THR A 260 5.85 20.21 6.81
N PRO A 261 6.96 19.64 7.30
CA PRO A 261 7.33 19.93 8.67
C PRO A 261 7.48 21.44 8.74
N THR A 262 6.75 22.08 9.64
CA THR A 262 6.86 23.52 9.85
C THR A 262 8.05 23.76 10.79
N PRO A 263 9.22 24.26 10.34
CA PRO A 263 10.09 25.02 11.22
C PRO A 263 9.87 26.52 10.98
N PRO A 264 10.15 27.37 11.98
CA PRO A 264 10.14 28.82 11.81
C PRO A 264 11.14 29.24 10.72
N ARG A 265 10.90 30.42 10.15
CA ARG A 265 11.46 31.01 8.91
C ARG A 265 12.99 31.16 8.80
N ARG A 266 13.82 30.41 9.52
CA ARG A 266 15.27 30.39 9.36
C ARG A 266 15.77 28.94 9.40
N SER A 267 16.32 28.48 8.27
CA SER A 267 17.04 27.20 8.06
C SER A 267 16.25 25.99 7.56
N VAL A 268 15.66 26.09 6.36
CA VAL A 268 15.30 24.91 5.53
C VAL A 268 16.51 24.01 5.24
N ARG A 269 17.73 24.57 5.34
CA ARG A 269 19.00 23.82 5.25
C ARG A 269 19.22 22.86 6.45
N ARG A 270 18.52 23.05 7.58
CA ARG A 270 18.57 22.16 8.75
C ARG A 270 17.54 21.04 8.74
N LEU A 271 16.56 21.02 7.84
CA LEU A 271 15.63 19.87 7.78
C LEU A 271 16.35 18.58 7.30
N GLY A 272 17.50 18.74 6.64
CA GLY A 272 18.45 17.65 6.38
C GLY A 272 19.35 17.29 7.57
N ASP A 273 19.50 18.20 8.56
CA ASP A 273 20.30 18.02 9.78
C ASP A 273 19.47 17.52 10.97
N GLU A 274 18.16 17.82 11.02
CA GLU A 274 17.23 17.40 12.08
C GLU A 274 16.74 15.96 11.88
N LEU A 275 16.71 15.49 10.63
CA LEU A 275 16.34 14.11 10.33
C LEU A 275 17.59 13.21 10.36
N PRO A 276 17.45 11.98 10.89
CA PRO A 276 18.58 11.08 11.08
C PRO A 276 19.44 10.86 9.83
N VAL A 277 20.76 11.01 10.01
CA VAL A 277 21.76 10.79 8.95
C VAL A 277 21.61 9.38 8.38
N GLY A 278 21.17 9.29 7.12
CA GLY A 278 20.98 8.02 6.40
C GLY A 278 22.26 7.23 6.18
N ALA A 279 22.16 6.05 5.57
CA ALA A 279 23.29 5.22 5.18
C ALA A 279 24.32 6.02 4.34
N SER A 280 25.59 5.61 4.34
CA SER A 280 26.59 6.22 3.45
C SER A 280 26.16 6.09 1.98
N PRO A 281 26.67 6.92 1.05
CA PRO A 281 26.33 6.79 -0.36
C PRO A 281 26.62 5.39 -0.93
N THR A 282 27.71 4.74 -0.52
CA THR A 282 28.04 3.37 -0.93
C THR A 282 27.03 2.35 -0.40
N ALA A 283 26.69 2.43 0.89
CA ALA A 283 25.68 1.55 1.49
C ALA A 283 24.29 1.80 0.89
N THR A 284 23.97 3.05 0.56
CA THR A 284 22.73 3.45 -0.14
C THR A 284 22.63 2.75 -1.49
N ARG A 285 23.67 2.81 -2.33
CA ARG A 285 23.67 2.11 -3.63
C ARG A 285 23.47 0.60 -3.47
N ARG A 286 24.13 -0.02 -2.48
CA ARG A 286 23.96 -1.45 -2.19
C ARG A 286 22.51 -1.77 -1.82
N LEU A 287 21.92 -1.06 -0.86
CA LEU A 287 20.53 -1.28 -0.45
C LEU A 287 19.55 -1.05 -1.61
N CYS A 288 19.72 0.04 -2.36
CA CYS A 288 18.85 0.36 -3.49
C CYS A 288 18.95 -0.66 -4.65
N GLY A 289 20.11 -1.30 -4.83
CA GLY A 289 20.30 -2.34 -5.85
C GLY A 289 19.92 -3.75 -5.40
N SER A 290 19.73 -3.99 -4.11
CA SER A 290 19.48 -5.33 -3.56
C SER A 290 18.08 -5.53 -2.96
N VAL A 291 17.34 -4.45 -2.71
CA VAL A 291 16.02 -4.51 -2.04
C VAL A 291 14.90 -4.12 -2.98
N SER A 292 13.94 -5.02 -3.15
CA SER A 292 12.68 -4.76 -3.85
C SER A 292 11.64 -4.18 -2.90
N VAL A 293 10.90 -3.18 -3.38
CA VAL A 293 9.79 -2.57 -2.63
C VAL A 293 8.49 -3.22 -3.11
N PRO A 294 7.72 -3.91 -2.24
CA PRO A 294 6.40 -4.41 -2.61
C PRO A 294 5.48 -3.26 -3.03
N LEU A 295 4.90 -3.36 -4.23
CA LEU A 295 4.10 -2.29 -4.82
C LEU A 295 2.60 -2.44 -4.56
N ALA A 296 2.18 -3.61 -4.07
CA ALA A 296 0.79 -3.92 -3.74
C ALA A 296 0.68 -4.71 -2.44
N GLY A 297 -0.55 -4.84 -1.93
CA GLY A 297 -0.86 -5.72 -0.82
C GLY A 297 -1.01 -7.15 -1.32
N ASP A 298 -0.82 -8.11 -0.41
CA ASP A 298 -0.89 -9.53 -0.70
C ASP A 298 -2.35 -10.02 -0.80
N GLY A 299 -3.30 -9.19 -0.35
CA GLY A 299 -4.73 -9.50 -0.32
C GLY A 299 -5.08 -10.44 0.82
N GLN A 300 -5.71 -11.56 0.48
CA GLN A 300 -6.16 -12.54 1.46
C GLN A 300 -5.43 -13.87 1.31
N ILE A 301 -5.35 -14.64 2.39
CA ILE A 301 -4.99 -16.04 2.32
C ILE A 301 -6.06 -16.78 1.52
N VAL A 302 -5.63 -17.56 0.54
CA VAL A 302 -6.49 -18.44 -0.25
C VAL A 302 -6.30 -19.91 0.14
N GLY A 303 -5.14 -20.25 0.70
CA GLY A 303 -4.93 -21.53 1.35
C GLY A 303 -3.47 -21.76 1.70
N ALA A 304 -3.01 -23.01 1.62
CA ALA A 304 -1.61 -23.38 1.76
C ALA A 304 -1.11 -24.11 0.51
N ASP A 305 0.16 -23.94 0.17
CA ASP A 305 0.80 -24.70 -0.90
C ASP A 305 1.04 -26.17 -0.47
N PRO A 306 1.56 -27.05 -1.35
CA PRO A 306 1.85 -28.44 -0.99
C PRO A 306 2.87 -28.62 0.13
N SER A 307 3.72 -27.61 0.40
CA SER A 307 4.67 -27.61 1.52
C SER A 307 4.03 -27.20 2.86
N GLY A 308 2.78 -26.73 2.83
CA GLY A 308 2.07 -26.21 4.00
C GLY A 308 2.28 -24.71 4.24
N SER A 309 2.98 -24.01 3.33
CA SER A 309 3.23 -22.58 3.43
C SER A 309 1.99 -21.79 2.99
N ALA A 310 1.67 -20.70 3.69
CA ALA A 310 0.49 -19.91 3.40
C ALA A 310 0.58 -19.23 2.02
N VAL A 311 -0.50 -19.29 1.25
CA VAL A 311 -0.62 -18.68 -0.08
C VAL A 311 -1.61 -17.54 -0.03
N ALA A 312 -1.19 -16.36 -0.48
CA ALA A 312 -2.00 -15.16 -0.58
C ALA A 312 -2.31 -14.82 -2.04
N LEU A 313 -3.48 -14.22 -2.28
CA LEU A 313 -3.88 -13.67 -3.56
C LEU A 313 -4.69 -12.39 -3.37
N ARG A 314 -4.29 -11.33 -4.07
CA ARG A 314 -5.07 -10.09 -4.17
C ARG A 314 -6.20 -10.26 -5.18
N MET A 315 -7.36 -10.63 -4.66
CA MET A 315 -8.60 -10.85 -5.42
C MET A 315 -9.45 -9.58 -5.58
N ALA A 316 -9.12 -8.48 -4.91
CA ALA A 316 -9.85 -7.23 -5.00
C ALA A 316 -8.99 -6.01 -4.63
N GLY A 317 -9.50 -4.83 -4.99
CA GLY A 317 -8.89 -3.54 -4.69
C GLY A 317 -8.25 -2.86 -5.90
N PRO A 318 -7.43 -1.81 -5.67
CA PRO A 318 -6.85 -1.02 -6.76
C PRO A 318 -6.07 -1.88 -7.76
N GLY A 319 -6.32 -1.66 -9.06
CA GLY A 319 -5.71 -2.43 -10.14
C GLY A 319 -6.27 -3.84 -10.34
N VAL A 320 -7.34 -4.22 -9.63
CA VAL A 320 -8.06 -5.48 -9.85
C VAL A 320 -9.50 -5.16 -10.28
N PRO A 321 -9.76 -4.97 -11.58
CA PRO A 321 -11.11 -4.67 -12.06
C PRO A 321 -12.02 -5.90 -11.94
N ARG A 322 -11.45 -7.10 -12.05
CA ARG A 322 -12.17 -8.36 -12.08
C ARG A 322 -11.34 -9.50 -11.50
N THR A 323 -12.02 -10.45 -10.89
CA THR A 323 -11.51 -11.75 -10.42
C THR A 323 -12.55 -12.81 -10.70
N ASP A 324 -12.11 -14.03 -11.01
CA ASP A 324 -13.00 -15.16 -11.22
C ASP A 324 -12.82 -16.22 -10.11
N LEU A 325 -13.94 -16.78 -9.67
CA LEU A 325 -14.00 -17.87 -8.73
C LEU A 325 -14.74 -19.02 -9.41
N VAL A 326 -14.03 -20.10 -9.68
CA VAL A 326 -14.60 -21.32 -10.27
C VAL A 326 -14.57 -22.40 -9.19
N GLY A 327 -15.73 -22.81 -8.71
CA GLY A 327 -15.81 -23.80 -7.63
C GLY A 327 -17.17 -23.81 -6.95
N ASP A 328 -17.22 -24.47 -5.79
CA ASP A 328 -18.44 -24.61 -5.01
C ASP A 328 -18.80 -23.35 -4.21
N ASP A 329 -20.04 -23.35 -3.68
CA ASP A 329 -20.54 -22.22 -2.90
C ASP A 329 -19.76 -22.00 -1.59
N ALA A 330 -19.13 -23.05 -1.04
CA ALA A 330 -18.36 -22.93 0.20
C ALA A 330 -17.09 -22.11 -0.04
N LEU A 331 -16.40 -22.35 -1.16
CA LEU A 331 -15.29 -21.54 -1.62
C LEU A 331 -15.71 -20.08 -1.84
N ALA A 332 -16.90 -19.84 -2.43
CA ALA A 332 -17.42 -18.49 -2.66
C ALA A 332 -17.67 -17.73 -1.36
N ARG A 333 -18.33 -18.37 -0.39
CA ARG A 333 -18.59 -17.77 0.93
C ARG A 333 -17.30 -17.56 1.71
N GLN A 334 -16.34 -18.47 1.63
CA GLN A 334 -15.03 -18.32 2.26
C GLN A 334 -14.26 -17.12 1.71
N VAL A 335 -14.23 -16.96 0.38
CA VAL A 335 -13.64 -15.78 -0.27
C VAL A 335 -14.35 -14.50 0.16
N ALA A 336 -15.68 -14.47 0.16
CA ALA A 336 -16.43 -13.30 0.58
C ALA A 336 -16.16 -12.92 2.05
N LEU A 337 -16.18 -13.90 2.96
CA LEU A 337 -15.85 -13.68 4.38
C LEU A 337 -14.47 -13.03 4.51
N ARG A 338 -13.46 -13.57 3.85
CA ARG A 338 -12.08 -13.08 3.95
C ARG A 338 -11.91 -11.68 3.34
N LEU A 339 -12.60 -11.38 2.24
CA LEU A 339 -12.63 -10.02 1.67
C LEU A 339 -13.24 -9.01 2.65
N THR A 340 -14.33 -9.39 3.33
CA THR A 340 -14.95 -8.53 4.35
C THR A 340 -14.07 -8.39 5.60
N ALA A 341 -13.38 -9.46 6.02
CA ALA A 341 -12.47 -9.45 7.16
C ALA A 341 -11.27 -8.49 6.95
N ILE A 342 -10.79 -8.35 5.71
CA ILE A 342 -9.76 -7.35 5.36
C ILE A 342 -10.35 -5.95 5.12
N GLY A 343 -11.62 -5.72 5.44
CA GLY A 343 -12.27 -4.40 5.41
C GLY A 343 -12.78 -3.96 4.04
N LEU A 344 -13.03 -4.89 3.11
CA LEU A 344 -13.69 -4.58 1.84
C LEU A 344 -15.21 -4.69 1.97
N THR A 345 -15.90 -3.57 1.74
CA THR A 345 -17.37 -3.57 1.63
C THR A 345 -17.79 -4.34 0.38
N THR A 346 -18.58 -5.38 0.59
CA THR A 346 -18.90 -6.39 -0.42
C THR A 346 -20.41 -6.47 -0.63
N SER A 347 -20.86 -6.34 -1.88
CA SER A 347 -22.23 -6.64 -2.27
C SER A 347 -22.29 -7.95 -3.02
N VAL A 348 -23.35 -8.72 -2.81
CA VAL A 348 -23.62 -9.96 -3.54
C VAL A 348 -24.92 -9.79 -4.34
N ILE A 349 -24.83 -10.07 -5.63
CA ILE A 349 -25.98 -10.27 -6.51
C ILE A 349 -26.04 -11.78 -6.76
N SER A 350 -27.09 -12.43 -6.29
CA SER A 350 -27.26 -13.88 -6.35
C SER A 350 -28.70 -14.21 -6.73
N GLU A 351 -28.88 -15.27 -7.52
CA GLU A 351 -30.19 -15.86 -7.80
C GLU A 351 -30.70 -16.71 -6.63
N VAL A 352 -29.82 -17.06 -5.68
CA VAL A 352 -30.17 -17.78 -4.45
C VAL A 352 -29.71 -17.02 -3.20
N PRO A 353 -30.29 -15.83 -2.91
CA PRO A 353 -29.94 -14.98 -1.76
C PRO A 353 -29.83 -15.71 -0.41
N GLU A 354 -30.65 -16.72 -0.22
CA GLU A 354 -30.78 -17.60 0.95
C GLU A 354 -29.42 -18.14 1.39
N ARG A 355 -28.57 -18.51 0.43
CA ARG A 355 -27.24 -19.09 0.66
C ARG A 355 -26.27 -18.10 1.30
N TRP A 356 -26.51 -16.80 1.13
CA TRP A 356 -25.67 -15.73 1.63
C TRP A 356 -26.16 -15.14 2.94
N ARG A 357 -27.42 -15.39 3.34
CA ARG A 357 -28.04 -14.71 4.50
C ARG A 357 -27.33 -14.99 5.82
N ARG A 358 -26.91 -16.24 6.08
CA ARG A 358 -26.17 -16.60 7.30
C ARG A 358 -24.87 -15.80 7.39
N LEU A 359 -24.10 -15.79 6.31
CA LEU A 359 -22.85 -15.05 6.23
C LEU A 359 -23.09 -13.55 6.42
N ALA A 360 -24.05 -12.96 5.71
CA ALA A 360 -24.36 -11.54 5.81
C ALA A 360 -24.79 -11.13 7.23
N GLY A 361 -25.62 -11.95 7.89
CA GLY A 361 -26.00 -11.72 9.28
C GLY A 361 -24.83 -11.85 10.27
N ALA A 362 -23.84 -12.69 9.97
CA ALA A 362 -22.71 -12.96 10.85
C ALA A 362 -21.58 -11.92 10.76
N VAL A 363 -21.32 -11.34 9.58
CA VAL A 363 -20.26 -10.31 9.42
C VAL A 363 -20.65 -8.98 10.07
N GLY A 364 -21.95 -8.73 10.27
CA GLY A 364 -22.48 -7.50 10.85
C GLY A 364 -22.84 -6.44 9.82
N ASP A 365 -23.59 -5.43 10.26
CA ASP A 365 -24.29 -4.50 9.38
C ASP A 365 -23.36 -3.72 8.44
N GLY A 366 -23.53 -3.94 7.13
CA GLY A 366 -23.00 -3.09 6.06
C GLY A 366 -21.64 -3.48 5.47
N LEU A 367 -20.99 -4.55 5.97
CA LEU A 367 -19.77 -5.09 5.35
C LEU A 367 -20.07 -6.09 4.23
N LEU A 368 -21.11 -6.91 4.40
CA LEU A 368 -21.67 -7.78 3.36
C LEU A 368 -23.15 -7.46 3.16
N THR A 369 -23.56 -7.16 1.94
CA THR A 369 -24.96 -6.86 1.59
C THR A 369 -25.43 -7.75 0.45
N ILE A 370 -26.70 -8.15 0.46
CA ILE A 370 -27.32 -8.98 -0.58
C ILE A 370 -28.35 -8.13 -1.33
N GLY A 371 -28.35 -8.16 -2.67
CA GLY A 371 -29.46 -7.61 -3.47
C GLY A 371 -29.30 -6.20 -4.08
N GLY A 372 -28.08 -5.71 -4.34
CA GLY A 372 -27.90 -4.42 -5.02
C GLY A 372 -28.09 -3.18 -4.13
N THR A 373 -27.53 -2.06 -4.59
CA THR A 373 -26.96 -0.96 -3.77
C THR A 373 -27.96 0.02 -3.19
N ASP A 374 -28.18 0.06 -1.86
CA ASP A 374 -29.00 1.14 -1.28
C ASP A 374 -28.50 1.81 -0.01
N ARG A 375 -27.26 1.56 0.45
CA ARG A 375 -26.73 2.32 1.62
C ARG A 375 -25.28 2.79 1.54
N ARG A 376 -24.37 2.11 0.84
CA ARG A 376 -22.94 2.53 0.67
C ARG A 376 -22.33 1.98 -0.62
N PRO A 377 -21.40 2.71 -1.28
CA PRO A 377 -20.67 2.17 -2.42
C PRO A 377 -19.82 0.97 -2.00
N SER A 378 -20.08 -0.19 -2.60
CA SER A 378 -19.30 -1.41 -2.37
C SER A 378 -17.99 -1.37 -3.14
N ARG A 379 -16.91 -1.78 -2.47
CA ARG A 379 -15.59 -1.96 -3.09
C ARG A 379 -15.50 -3.25 -3.87
N VAL A 380 -16.33 -4.24 -3.52
CA VAL A 380 -16.44 -5.52 -4.20
C VAL A 380 -17.90 -5.79 -4.56
N LEU A 381 -18.13 -6.26 -5.77
CA LEU A 381 -19.41 -6.78 -6.24
C LEU A 381 -19.22 -8.24 -6.64
N ILE A 382 -19.87 -9.15 -5.91
CA ILE A 382 -19.90 -10.58 -6.22
C ILE A 382 -21.11 -10.84 -7.11
N ASP A 383 -20.84 -11.36 -8.29
CA ASP A 383 -21.82 -11.84 -9.26
C ASP A 383 -21.91 -13.36 -9.13
N ASP A 384 -22.96 -13.81 -8.44
CA ASP A 384 -23.35 -15.19 -8.19
C ASP A 384 -24.65 -15.52 -8.96
N THR A 385 -24.72 -15.05 -10.21
CA THR A 385 -25.80 -15.33 -11.15
C THR A 385 -25.31 -16.30 -12.23
N ALA A 386 -26.18 -17.18 -12.73
CA ALA A 386 -25.79 -18.14 -13.76
C ALA A 386 -25.34 -17.46 -15.08
N GLU A 387 -25.97 -16.33 -15.45
CA GLU A 387 -25.65 -15.60 -16.68
C GLU A 387 -24.35 -14.80 -16.58
N GLY A 388 -23.94 -14.38 -15.38
CA GLY A 388 -22.76 -13.57 -15.16
C GLY A 388 -22.83 -12.21 -15.88
N ALA A 389 -24.02 -11.59 -15.92
CA ALA A 389 -24.29 -10.36 -16.68
C ALA A 389 -23.99 -9.07 -15.88
N VAL A 390 -23.60 -9.20 -14.60
CA VAL A 390 -23.39 -8.04 -13.73
C VAL A 390 -22.17 -7.23 -14.18
N VAL A 391 -22.35 -5.90 -14.20
CA VAL A 391 -21.30 -4.93 -14.48
C VAL A 391 -20.98 -4.15 -13.21
N ALA A 392 -19.71 -4.17 -12.79
CA ALA A 392 -19.27 -3.39 -11.64
C ALA A 392 -19.06 -1.91 -12.02
N PRO A 393 -19.42 -0.95 -11.15
CA PRO A 393 -19.06 0.46 -11.30
C PRO A 393 -17.54 0.66 -11.36
N SER A 394 -17.11 1.79 -11.95
CA SER A 394 -15.69 2.15 -11.95
C SER A 394 -15.14 2.26 -10.52
N GLY A 395 -14.01 1.59 -10.27
CA GLY A 395 -13.38 1.54 -8.94
C GLY A 395 -13.90 0.42 -8.03
N THR A 396 -14.89 -0.36 -8.45
CA THR A 396 -15.36 -1.57 -7.77
C THR A 396 -14.77 -2.81 -8.46
N THR A 397 -14.27 -3.78 -7.68
CA THR A 397 -13.85 -5.08 -8.23
C THR A 397 -15.06 -5.97 -8.44
N LEU A 398 -15.21 -6.52 -9.64
CA LEU A 398 -16.17 -7.60 -9.92
C LEU A 398 -15.56 -8.96 -9.58
N VAL A 399 -16.20 -9.73 -8.70
CA VAL A 399 -15.87 -11.13 -8.45
C VAL A 399 -16.95 -11.99 -9.09
N ARG A 400 -16.60 -12.78 -10.10
CA ARG A 400 -17.56 -13.66 -10.78
C ARG A 400 -17.46 -15.07 -10.24
N VAL A 401 -18.57 -15.59 -9.70
CA VAL A 401 -18.69 -16.97 -9.24
C VAL A 401 -19.20 -17.82 -10.40
N ARG A 402 -18.59 -18.99 -10.60
CA ARG A 402 -19.01 -19.98 -11.59
C ARG A 402 -18.85 -21.38 -11.01
N ALA A 403 -19.74 -22.30 -11.36
CA ALA A 403 -19.60 -23.69 -10.99
C ALA A 403 -18.44 -24.39 -11.75
N ASP A 404 -18.26 -24.04 -13.03
CA ASP A 404 -17.28 -24.66 -13.90
C ASP A 404 -16.72 -23.68 -14.98
N GLY A 405 -15.85 -24.22 -15.83
CA GLY A 405 -15.23 -23.49 -16.93
C GLY A 405 -13.87 -22.88 -16.60
N ALA A 406 -13.13 -22.50 -17.65
CA ALA A 406 -11.83 -21.85 -17.48
C ALA A 406 -12.01 -20.34 -17.24
N PRO A 407 -11.30 -19.75 -16.26
CA PRO A 407 -11.28 -18.30 -16.11
C PRO A 407 -10.54 -17.64 -17.29
N PRO A 408 -10.86 -16.38 -17.62
CA PRO A 408 -10.12 -15.66 -18.66
C PRO A 408 -8.63 -15.51 -18.30
N ALA A 409 -7.77 -15.59 -19.31
CA ALA A 409 -6.33 -15.47 -19.12
C ALA A 409 -5.94 -14.09 -18.54
N GLY A 410 -4.98 -14.09 -17.61
CA GLY A 410 -4.42 -12.86 -17.02
C GLY A 410 -5.26 -12.23 -15.91
N ILE A 411 -6.45 -12.75 -15.63
CA ILE A 411 -7.29 -12.35 -14.51
C ILE A 411 -6.90 -13.19 -13.28
N PRO A 412 -6.82 -12.61 -12.07
CA PRO A 412 -6.67 -13.40 -10.87
C PRO A 412 -7.86 -14.35 -10.71
N ALA A 413 -7.60 -15.60 -10.34
CA ALA A 413 -8.69 -16.55 -10.15
C ALA A 413 -8.36 -17.62 -9.11
N LEU A 414 -9.40 -18.19 -8.51
CA LEU A 414 -9.33 -19.47 -7.81
C LEU A 414 -10.15 -20.48 -8.59
N VAL A 415 -9.54 -21.63 -8.89
CA VAL A 415 -10.17 -22.70 -9.66
C VAL A 415 -10.12 -23.98 -8.85
N GLN A 416 -11.27 -24.46 -8.41
CA GLN A 416 -11.46 -25.73 -7.75
C GLN A 416 -11.81 -26.79 -8.79
N HIS A 417 -11.09 -27.89 -8.77
CA HIS A 417 -11.36 -29.01 -9.65
C HIS A 417 -12.59 -29.78 -9.16
N PRO A 418 -13.60 -30.02 -10.02
CA PRO A 418 -14.91 -30.52 -9.60
C PRO A 418 -14.88 -31.93 -9.00
N GLN A 419 -13.93 -32.76 -9.40
CA GLN A 419 -13.87 -34.17 -8.98
C GLN A 419 -12.91 -34.41 -7.81
N THR A 420 -11.86 -33.60 -7.70
CA THR A 420 -10.79 -33.82 -6.72
C THR A 420 -10.81 -32.80 -5.59
N GLY A 421 -11.57 -31.71 -5.73
CA GLY A 421 -11.57 -30.59 -4.80
C GLY A 421 -10.24 -29.82 -4.76
N ALA A 422 -9.27 -30.16 -5.61
CA ALA A 422 -7.98 -29.49 -5.67
C ALA A 422 -8.15 -28.05 -6.15
N VAL A 423 -7.57 -27.08 -5.45
CA VAL A 423 -7.69 -25.67 -5.80
C VAL A 423 -6.39 -25.17 -6.41
N ARG A 424 -6.49 -24.30 -7.42
CA ARG A 424 -5.37 -23.59 -8.03
C ARG A 424 -5.63 -22.10 -7.89
N ALA A 425 -4.63 -21.37 -7.39
CA ALA A 425 -4.63 -19.92 -7.43
C ALA A 425 -3.90 -19.46 -8.69
N LEU A 426 -4.53 -18.57 -9.45
CA LEU A 426 -4.06 -18.05 -10.72
C LEU A 426 -3.93 -16.53 -10.65
N GLY A 427 -2.97 -15.99 -11.39
CA GLY A 427 -2.76 -14.57 -11.59
C GLY A 427 -1.56 -14.35 -12.50
N ARG A 428 -1.09 -13.11 -12.66
CA ARG A 428 -0.01 -12.68 -13.59
C ARG A 428 1.04 -13.77 -13.86
N HIS A 429 0.85 -14.52 -14.94
CA HIS A 429 1.69 -15.65 -15.40
C HIS A 429 2.15 -16.62 -14.31
N ARG A 430 1.39 -16.72 -13.22
CA ARG A 430 1.72 -17.52 -12.05
C ARG A 430 0.53 -18.34 -11.63
N GLU A 431 0.85 -19.54 -11.20
CA GLU A 431 -0.09 -20.49 -10.70
C GLU A 431 0.54 -21.21 -9.52
N ILE A 432 -0.24 -21.37 -8.46
CA ILE A 432 0.16 -22.12 -7.28
C ILE A 432 -0.96 -23.12 -6.96
N PRO A 433 -0.67 -24.43 -6.82
CA PRO A 433 -1.63 -25.37 -6.27
C PRO A 433 -1.87 -25.05 -4.79
N VAL A 434 -3.13 -25.02 -4.39
CA VAL A 434 -3.58 -24.59 -3.06
C VAL A 434 -4.44 -25.68 -2.44
N ARG A 435 -4.09 -26.04 -1.21
CA ARG A 435 -4.97 -26.75 -0.29
C ARG A 435 -5.77 -25.73 0.50
N LEU A 436 -7.10 -25.81 0.42
CA LEU A 436 -7.97 -24.96 1.24
C LEU A 436 -7.71 -25.25 2.72
N VAL A 437 -7.58 -24.17 3.48
CA VAL A 437 -7.49 -24.21 4.94
C VAL A 437 -8.62 -23.39 5.52
N SER A 438 -9.24 -23.88 6.58
CA SER A 438 -10.29 -23.18 7.32
C SER A 438 -10.22 -23.54 8.80
N THR A 439 -10.50 -22.57 9.65
CA THR A 439 -10.66 -22.78 11.09
C THR A 439 -12.10 -23.16 11.43
N ALA A 440 -12.34 -23.65 12.64
CA ALA A 440 -13.71 -23.89 13.13
C ALA A 440 -14.53 -22.58 13.19
N ALA A 441 -13.86 -21.47 13.54
CA ALA A 441 -14.49 -20.15 13.59
C ALA A 441 -14.84 -19.62 12.19
N GLU A 442 -14.07 -19.95 11.15
CA GLU A 442 -14.42 -19.60 9.76
C GLU A 442 -15.58 -20.49 9.27
N ARG A 443 -15.52 -21.81 9.51
CA ARG A 443 -16.58 -22.76 9.11
C ARG A 443 -17.95 -22.42 9.71
N SER A 444 -18.00 -22.04 10.99
CA SER A 444 -19.26 -21.69 11.65
C SER A 444 -19.99 -20.49 11.03
N LEU A 445 -19.28 -19.68 10.23
CA LEU A 445 -19.83 -18.54 9.50
C LEU A 445 -20.17 -18.86 8.04
N THR A 446 -19.49 -19.84 7.42
CA THR A 446 -19.57 -20.11 5.98
C THR A 446 -20.32 -21.40 5.62
N GLU A 447 -20.47 -22.35 6.54
CA GLU A 447 -21.22 -23.58 6.26
C GLU A 447 -22.73 -23.37 6.44
N ILE A 448 -23.52 -24.03 5.59
CA ILE A 448 -24.98 -24.07 5.71
C ILE A 448 -25.28 -25.39 6.44
N GLU A 449 -26.00 -25.32 7.57
CA GLU A 449 -26.45 -26.51 8.31
C GLU A 449 -27.58 -27.25 7.58
#